data_AF-A0A1V5TFD9-F1
#
_entry.id   AF-A0A1V5TFD9-F1
#
_cell.length_a   1.000
_cell.length_b   1.000
_cell.length_c   1.000
_cell.angle_alpha   90.00
_cell.angle_beta   90.00
_cell.angle_gamma   90.00
#
_symmetry.space_group_name_H-M   'P 1'
#
loop_
_entity.id
_entity.type
_entity.pdbx_description
1 polymer ?
#
loop_
_entity_poly.entity_id
_entity_poly.type
_entity_poly.pdbx_seq_one_letter_code
_entity_poly.pdbx_strand_id
1 'polypeptide(L)' 'MDIQTDLPGVQLYTGNFLNGAPGKGGRPLEKHAGFCLETQYYPDSPNRPDFPSCVFKAGEHYRSKTSFLFSTV' A
#
# COMPACT_ATOMS: atom_id res chain seq x y z
N MET A 1 4.13 -15.15 -3.59
CA MET A 1 3.91 -13.78 -4.11
C MET A 1 4.89 -12.89 -3.38
N ASP A 2 5.72 -12.19 -4.12
CA ASP A 2 6.70 -11.25 -3.57
C ASP A 2 6.34 -9.82 -4.01
N ILE A 3 6.61 -8.85 -3.14
CA ILE A 3 6.47 -7.42 -3.46
C ILE A 3 7.83 -6.77 -3.31
N GLN A 4 8.21 -6.01 -4.33
CA GLN A 4 9.43 -5.20 -4.35
C GLN A 4 9.05 -3.75 -4.56
N THR A 5 9.65 -2.84 -3.80
CA THR A 5 9.40 -1.40 -3.91
C THR A 5 10.66 -0.60 -3.59
N ASP A 6 10.76 0.61 -4.16
CA ASP A 6 11.78 1.60 -3.82
C ASP A 6 11.35 2.58 -2.72
N LEU A 7 10.12 2.44 -2.20
CA LEU A 7 9.60 3.24 -1.09
C LEU A 7 9.94 2.62 0.28
N PRO A 8 10.09 3.45 1.33
CA PRO A 8 10.67 3.00 2.59
C PRO A 8 9.73 2.18 3.48
N GLY A 9 8.42 2.15 3.20
CA GLY A 9 7.42 1.49 4.03
C GLY A 9 6.33 0.77 3.23
N VAL A 10 5.64 -0.15 3.93
CA VAL A 10 4.45 -0.84 3.42
C VAL A 10 3.38 -0.83 4.50
N GLN A 11 2.20 -0.28 4.20
CA GLN A 11 1.02 -0.40 5.07
C GLN A 11 0.31 -1.73 4.77
N LEU A 12 0.11 -2.53 5.81
CA LEU A 12 -0.74 -3.72 5.77
C LEU A 12 -2.13 -3.35 6.31
N TYR A 13 -3.16 -3.51 5.49
CA TYR A 13 -4.55 -3.47 5.93
C TYR A 13 -5.23 -4.80 5.62
N THR A 14 -5.73 -5.47 6.65
CA THR A 14 -6.29 -6.82 6.54
C THR A 14 -7.80 -6.84 6.32
N GLY A 15 -8.40 -5.78 5.78
CA GLY A 15 -9.84 -5.77 5.48
C GLY A 15 -10.73 -5.81 6.73
N ASN A 16 -10.29 -5.22 7.85
CA ASN A 16 -10.91 -5.37 9.16
C ASN A 16 -12.33 -4.81 9.27
N PHE A 17 -12.68 -3.83 8.42
CA PHE A 17 -13.95 -3.12 8.44
C PHE A 17 -14.87 -3.48 7.27
N LEU A 18 -14.48 -4.47 6.46
CA LEU A 18 -15.36 -5.02 5.43
C LEU A 18 -16.57 -5.71 6.10
N ASN A 19 -17.76 -5.48 5.57
CA ASN A 19 -19.03 -5.81 6.22
C ASN A 19 -20.06 -6.43 5.25
N GLY A 20 -19.60 -7.16 4.24
CA GLY A 20 -20.47 -7.91 3.33
C GLY A 20 -20.96 -7.12 2.12
N ALA A 21 -20.34 -5.97 1.81
CA ALA A 21 -20.64 -5.23 0.59
C ALA A 21 -20.46 -6.13 -0.66
N PRO A 22 -21.29 -5.99 -1.72
CA PRO A 22 -21.16 -6.82 -2.91
C PRO A 22 -19.80 -6.67 -3.58
N GLY A 23 -19.06 -7.77 -3.69
CA GLY A 23 -17.79 -7.87 -4.39
C GLY A 23 -17.92 -8.43 -5.80
N LYS A 24 -16.77 -8.75 -6.40
CA LYS A 24 -16.70 -9.30 -7.77
C LYS A 24 -17.51 -10.59 -7.88
N GLY A 25 -18.37 -10.67 -8.89
CA GLY A 25 -19.23 -11.83 -9.12
C GLY A 25 -20.33 -12.00 -8.07
N GLY A 26 -20.71 -10.92 -7.37
CA GLY A 26 -21.76 -10.94 -6.35
C GLY A 26 -21.33 -11.58 -5.02
N ARG A 27 -20.05 -11.94 -4.87
CA ARG A 27 -19.53 -12.50 -3.61
C ARG A 27 -19.37 -11.38 -2.58
N PRO A 28 -19.96 -11.48 -1.38
CA PRO A 28 -19.83 -10.45 -0.36
C PRO A 28 -18.37 -10.34 0.11
N LEU A 29 -17.91 -9.11 0.32
CA LEU A 29 -16.60 -8.81 0.92
C LEU A 29 -16.76 -8.75 2.43
N GLU A 30 -16.57 -9.89 3.08
CA GLU A 30 -16.59 -10.00 4.54
C GLU A 30 -15.31 -9.48 5.19
N LYS A 31 -15.33 -9.36 6.52
CA LYS A 31 -14.13 -9.05 7.31
C LYS A 31 -12.99 -10.00 6.93
N HIS A 32 -11.84 -9.44 6.58
CA HIS A 32 -10.64 -10.17 6.12
C HIS A 32 -10.80 -10.91 4.78
N ALA A 33 -11.78 -10.56 3.94
CA ALA A 33 -11.92 -11.13 2.58
C ALA A 33 -10.74 -10.82 1.64
N GLY A 34 -9.85 -9.90 2.05
CA GLY A 34 -8.61 -9.57 1.35
C GLY A 34 -7.72 -8.71 2.21
N PHE A 35 -6.54 -8.38 1.70
CA PHE A 35 -5.59 -7.47 2.33
C PHE A 35 -4.97 -6.52 1.31
N CYS A 36 -4.50 -5.37 1.79
CA CYS A 36 -3.71 -4.41 1.03
C CYS A 36 -2.25 -4.46 1.50
N LEU A 37 -1.32 -4.32 0.55
CA LEU A 37 0.09 -4.04 0.81
C LEU A 37 0.42 -2.75 0.06
N GLU A 38 0.31 -1.62 0.76
CA GLU A 38 0.40 -0.28 0.18
C GLU A 38 1.81 0.28 0.39
N THR A 39 2.61 0.32 -0.66
CA THR A 39 4.00 0.79 -0.61
C THR A 39 4.05 2.32 -0.59
N GLN A 40 4.68 2.92 0.41
CA GLN A 40 4.63 4.36 0.65
C GLN A 40 5.77 4.89 1.52
N TYR A 41 5.86 6.21 1.63
CA TYR A 41 6.53 6.87 2.75
C TYR A 41 5.77 6.60 4.06
N TYR A 42 6.40 6.82 5.20
CA TYR A 42 5.75 6.56 6.48
C TYR A 42 4.54 7.48 6.68
N PRO A 43 3.43 6.98 7.25
CA PRO A 43 2.36 7.85 7.72
C PRO A 43 2.92 8.96 8.60
N ASP A 44 2.38 10.16 8.48
CA ASP A 44 2.81 11.36 9.22
C ASP A 44 4.20 11.93 8.84
N SER A 45 4.86 11.44 7.78
CA SER A 45 6.17 11.97 7.34
C SER A 45 6.26 13.51 7.23
N PRO A 46 5.24 14.26 6.76
CA PRO A 46 5.31 15.72 6.73
C PRO A 46 5.49 16.39 8.11
N ASN A 47 5.06 15.76 9.20
CA ASN A 47 5.18 16.27 10.57
C ASN A 47 6.35 15.65 11.34
N ARG A 48 7.09 14.73 10.72
CA ARG A 48 8.15 13.93 11.34
C ARG A 48 9.46 14.16 10.60
N PRO A 49 10.26 15.17 11.00
CA PRO A 49 11.52 15.49 10.32
C PRO A 49 12.58 14.38 10.45
N ASP A 50 12.38 13.42 11.35
CA ASP A 50 13.16 12.19 11.51
C ASP A 50 12.80 11.10 10.49
N PHE A 51 11.71 11.23 9.75
CA PHE A 51 11.28 10.26 8.73
C PHE A 51 11.81 10.61 7.33
N PRO A 52 11.85 9.63 6.41
CA PRO A 52 12.15 9.93 5.01
C PRO A 52 11.19 11.00 4.46
N SER A 53 11.74 12.09 3.94
CA SER A 53 10.95 13.20 3.42
C SER A 53 10.13 12.76 2.19
N CYS A 54 8.86 13.14 2.18
CA CYS A 54 7.94 12.96 1.06
C CYS A 54 7.61 14.30 0.36
N VAL A 55 8.42 15.33 0.56
CA VAL A 55 8.23 16.67 -0.03
C VAL A 55 9.18 16.86 -1.20
N PHE A 56 8.63 17.22 -2.36
CA PHE A 56 9.37 17.51 -3.59
C PHE A 56 9.16 18.98 -3.98
N LYS A 57 10.23 19.67 -4.36
CA LYS A 57 10.19 21.08 -4.78
C LYS A 57 9.79 21.23 -6.24
N ALA A 58 9.45 22.45 -6.63
CA ALA A 58 9.19 22.77 -8.02
C ALA A 58 10.39 22.39 -8.91
N GLY A 59 10.11 21.59 -9.96
CA GLY A 59 11.14 21.06 -10.87
C GLY A 59 11.77 19.73 -10.43
N GLU A 60 11.51 19.24 -9.22
CA GLU A 60 11.96 17.91 -8.81
C GLU A 60 11.03 16.82 -9.37
N HIS A 61 11.62 15.82 -10.02
CA HIS A 61 10.89 14.68 -10.52
C HIS A 61 10.70 13.64 -9.42
N TYR A 62 9.45 13.37 -9.05
CA TYR A 62 9.11 12.22 -8.23
C TYR A 62 8.88 10.98 -9.10
N ARG A 63 9.49 9.86 -8.71
CA ARG A 63 9.25 8.55 -9.29
C ARG A 63 9.33 7.50 -8.19
N SER A 64 8.38 6.59 -8.18
CA SER A 64 8.47 5.35 -7.41
C SER A 64 8.10 4.16 -8.29
N LYS A 65 8.51 2.97 -7.88
CA LYS A 65 8.20 1.71 -8.54
C LYS A 65 7.89 0.64 -7.52
N THR A 66 6.75 0.00 -7.71
CA THR A 66 6.37 -1.23 -7.00
C THR A 66 6.11 -2.35 -8.00
N SER A 67 6.56 -3.56 -7.70
CA SER A 67 6.40 -4.75 -8.54
C SER A 67 5.82 -5.90 -7.72
N PHE A 68 4.79 -6.54 -8.26
CA PHE A 68 4.14 -7.72 -7.68
C PHE A 68 4.53 -8.95 -8.50
N LEU A 69 5.28 -9.86 -7.89
CA LEU A 69 5.80 -11.05 -8.54
C LEU A 69 5.02 -12.27 -8.07
N PHE A 70 4.41 -12.98 -9.03
CA PHE A 70 3.62 -14.18 -8.77
C PHE A 70 4.38 -15.41 -9.29
N SER A 71 4.44 -16.43 -8.45
CA SER A 71 5.05 -17.72 -8.74
C SER A 71 4.20 -18.83 -8.11
N THR A 72 4.35 -20.05 -8.63
CA THR A 72 3.80 -21.26 -8.01
C THR A 72 4.82 -21.87 -7.07
N VAL A 73 4.35 -22.66 -6.11
CA VAL A 73 5.20 -23.47 -5.22
C VAL A 73 5.37 -24.86 -5.81
#